data_AF-A0A433WGE9-F1
#
_entry.id   AF-A0A433WGE9-F1
#
_cell.length_a   1.000
_cell.length_b   1.000
_cell.length_c   1.000
_cell.angle_alpha   90.00
_cell.angle_beta   90.00
_cell.angle_gamma   90.00
#
_symmetry.space_group_name_H-M   'P 1'
#
loop_
_entity.id
_entity.type
_entity.pdbx_description
1 polymer ?
#
loop_
_entity_poly.entity_id
_entity_poly.type
_entity_poly.pdbx_seq_one_letter_code
_entity_poly.pdbx_strand_id
1 'polypeptide(L)'
;MNIPVYILEEHHEAFLAWMLAAKSGIIPDKEHVLYHFDDHSDMSVPKLNKPLQETGSWSYEEIRDFTYTELDIASFILAAGFTGFIRHVSWIQTDMSRTGTSDMYITSYNNNHKNILAGPLNKASAPLLQSAWQQLTYERTQPALFHPVKTADILLDIDLDYFSCETNPETRNEVILEVTPEQYEEFLQQQYHPLKFAVHRAEAMTANGRYYLVVNYYNTILPSPRKVTPEKIAARMDEFIALLHHKNIRPALITICRSRYSGYTPEDQWELIEALLLKGLNTLYQTTVVPIQEAAEKTMLCKS
;
A
#
# COMPACT_ATOMS: atom_id res chain seq x y z
N MET A 1 -9.62 18.10 18.12
CA MET A 1 -9.04 18.31 16.78
C MET A 1 -9.66 17.25 15.90
N ASN A 2 -10.23 17.65 14.77
CA ASN A 2 -10.92 16.75 13.87
C ASN A 2 -9.88 16.08 12.96
N ILE A 3 -9.77 14.75 13.00
CA ILE A 3 -8.76 14.01 12.25
C ILE A 3 -9.40 13.54 10.92
N PRO A 4 -8.84 13.93 9.76
CA PRO A 4 -9.31 13.41 8.48
C PRO A 4 -9.01 11.91 8.37
N VAL A 5 -9.98 11.16 7.85
CA VAL A 5 -9.87 9.73 7.56
C VAL A 5 -10.15 9.53 6.07
N TYR A 6 -9.15 9.14 5.29
CA TYR A 6 -9.34 8.77 3.89
C TYR A 6 -9.58 7.27 3.77
N ILE A 7 -10.68 6.90 3.10
CA ILE A 7 -10.95 5.51 2.72
C ILE A 7 -10.43 5.29 1.31
N LEU A 8 -9.63 4.24 1.15
CA LEU A 8 -8.91 3.86 -0.06
C LEU A 8 -9.40 2.49 -0.52
N GLU A 9 -9.44 2.28 -1.82
CA GLU A 9 -9.74 0.97 -2.40
C GLU A 9 -8.50 0.07 -2.41
N GLU A 10 -7.34 0.63 -2.77
CA GLU A 10 -6.08 -0.08 -2.92
C GLU A 10 -4.91 0.75 -2.38
N HIS A 11 -3.88 0.09 -1.83
CA HIS A 11 -2.99 0.76 -0.88
C HIS A 11 -2.11 1.84 -1.49
N HIS A 12 -1.77 1.73 -2.78
CA HIS A 12 -1.05 2.77 -3.50
C HIS A 12 -1.75 4.15 -3.44
N GLU A 13 -3.08 4.19 -3.27
CA GLU A 13 -3.85 5.43 -3.09
C GLU A 13 -3.51 6.17 -1.78
N ALA A 14 -2.81 5.54 -0.83
CA ALA A 14 -2.32 6.23 0.36
C ALA A 14 -1.34 7.35 -0.02
N PHE A 15 -0.49 7.14 -1.03
CA PHE A 15 0.36 8.19 -1.56
C PHE A 15 -0.45 9.37 -2.09
N LEU A 16 -1.53 9.10 -2.82
CA LEU A 16 -2.47 10.14 -3.28
C LEU A 16 -3.04 10.90 -2.08
N ALA A 17 -3.61 10.21 -1.09
CA ALA A 17 -4.21 10.82 0.11
C ALA A 17 -3.21 11.73 0.85
N TRP A 18 -1.99 11.25 1.06
CA TRP A 18 -0.93 11.98 1.74
C TRP A 18 -0.50 13.23 0.98
N MET A 19 -0.24 13.11 -0.32
CA MET A 19 0.16 14.24 -1.16
C MET A 19 -0.95 15.30 -1.27
N LEU A 20 -2.22 14.87 -1.39
CA LEU A 20 -3.37 15.78 -1.41
C LEU A 20 -3.53 16.53 -0.09
N ALA A 21 -3.39 15.84 1.04
CA ALA A 21 -3.47 16.43 2.37
C ALA A 21 -2.35 17.46 2.59
N ALA A 22 -1.12 17.14 2.18
CA ALA A 22 0.01 18.05 2.23
C ALA A 22 -0.20 19.28 1.33
N LYS A 23 -0.59 19.07 0.07
CA LYS A 23 -0.87 20.15 -0.90
C LYS A 23 -2.00 21.07 -0.44
N SER A 24 -2.97 20.54 0.29
CA SER A 24 -4.09 21.30 0.87
C SER A 24 -3.74 21.98 2.19
N GLY A 25 -2.53 21.79 2.72
CA GLY A 25 -2.08 22.35 4.00
C GLY A 25 -2.73 21.71 5.23
N ILE A 26 -3.30 20.51 5.10
CA ILE A 26 -3.88 19.74 6.22
C ILE A 26 -2.76 19.20 7.11
N ILE A 27 -1.67 18.74 6.50
CA ILE A 27 -0.45 18.26 7.14
C ILE A 27 0.78 18.93 6.51
N PRO A 28 1.94 18.95 7.21
CA PRO A 28 3.21 19.34 6.60
C PRO A 28 3.54 18.54 5.33
N ASP A 29 4.43 19.07 4.50
CA ASP A 29 4.81 18.44 3.23
C ASP A 29 6.01 17.50 3.33
N LYS A 30 6.64 17.36 4.51
CA LYS A 30 7.83 16.50 4.74
C LYS A 30 7.95 15.98 6.18
N GLU A 31 8.85 15.02 6.35
CA GLU A 31 9.38 14.54 7.64
C GLU A 31 8.39 13.79 8.55
N HIS A 32 7.40 13.12 7.96
CA HIS A 32 6.40 12.34 8.68
C HIS A 32 6.94 11.02 9.24
N VAL A 33 6.28 10.56 10.31
CA VAL A 33 6.42 9.22 10.86
C VAL A 33 5.18 8.41 10.51
N LEU A 34 5.37 7.30 9.80
CA LEU A 34 4.30 6.39 9.40
C LEU A 34 4.19 5.24 10.40
N TYR A 35 3.00 5.05 10.96
CA TYR A 35 2.61 3.81 11.63
C TYR A 35 1.70 3.04 10.68
N HIS A 36 2.23 1.96 10.12
CA HIS A 36 1.60 1.17 9.08
C HIS A 36 1.19 -0.18 9.67
N PHE A 37 -0.12 -0.34 9.91
CA PHE A 37 -0.74 -1.55 10.43
C PHE A 37 -1.26 -2.36 9.25
N ASP A 38 -0.53 -3.41 8.92
CA ASP A 38 -0.70 -4.16 7.68
C ASP A 38 -0.11 -5.57 7.85
N ASP A 39 -0.63 -6.53 7.09
CA ASP A 39 -0.04 -7.85 6.98
C ASP A 39 1.23 -7.92 6.11
N HIS A 40 1.44 -6.91 5.27
CA HIS A 40 2.51 -6.73 4.30
C HIS A 40 3.32 -5.48 4.63
N SER A 41 4.54 -5.38 4.09
CA SER A 41 5.42 -4.27 4.43
C SER A 41 5.28 -3.04 3.55
N ASP A 42 4.86 -3.25 2.29
CA ASP A 42 4.79 -2.25 1.22
C ASP A 42 6.04 -1.38 1.02
N MET A 43 7.19 -2.03 1.19
CA MET A 43 8.52 -1.44 1.03
C MET A 43 9.20 -1.86 -0.29
N SER A 44 8.44 -2.18 -1.34
CA SER A 44 9.00 -2.49 -2.66
C SER A 44 9.53 -1.23 -3.34
N VAL A 45 10.64 -1.37 -4.07
CA VAL A 45 11.21 -0.24 -4.83
C VAL A 45 10.31 0.04 -6.04
N PRO A 46 9.80 1.28 -6.23
CA PRO A 46 8.92 1.60 -7.35
C PRO A 46 9.65 1.50 -8.69
N LYS A 47 8.91 1.06 -9.72
CA LYS A 47 9.40 0.98 -11.10
C LYS A 47 8.78 2.10 -11.94
N LEU A 48 9.51 3.20 -12.08
CA LEU A 48 8.97 4.43 -12.64
C LEU A 48 9.38 4.67 -14.10
N ASN A 49 8.41 5.05 -14.92
CA ASN A 49 8.61 5.65 -16.24
C ASN A 49 8.64 7.18 -16.18
N LYS A 50 7.92 7.79 -15.22
CA LYS A 50 7.93 9.23 -14.95
C LYS A 50 8.82 9.59 -13.76
N PRO A 51 9.56 10.71 -13.79
CA PRO A 51 10.43 11.10 -12.68
C PRO A 51 9.61 11.51 -11.45
N LEU A 52 9.93 10.92 -10.29
CA LEU A 52 9.42 11.31 -8.99
C LEU A 52 10.26 12.46 -8.43
N GLN A 53 9.88 13.70 -8.69
CA GLN A 53 10.61 14.86 -8.19
C GLN A 53 9.66 15.97 -7.74
N GLU A 54 10.00 16.61 -6.62
CA GLU A 54 9.37 17.83 -6.11
C GLU A 54 7.82 17.81 -6.14
N THR A 55 7.22 16.82 -5.50
CA THR A 55 5.75 16.60 -5.48
C THR A 55 4.95 17.82 -5.00
N GLY A 56 5.55 18.72 -4.22
CA GLY A 56 4.91 19.99 -3.81
C GLY A 56 4.57 20.92 -4.98
N SER A 57 5.24 20.78 -6.13
CA SER A 57 4.95 21.55 -7.35
C SER A 57 3.82 20.95 -8.19
N TRP A 58 3.50 19.67 -7.99
CA TRP A 58 2.53 18.95 -8.82
C TRP A 58 1.12 19.49 -8.62
N SER A 59 0.36 19.57 -9.71
CA SER A 59 -1.09 19.72 -9.71
C SER A 59 -1.78 18.50 -9.09
N TYR A 60 -3.07 18.64 -8.81
CA TYR A 60 -3.88 17.54 -8.26
C TYR A 60 -3.98 16.38 -9.26
N GLU A 61 -4.07 16.71 -10.54
CA GLU A 61 -4.07 15.79 -11.67
C GLU A 61 -2.74 15.06 -11.78
N GLU A 62 -1.61 15.77 -11.67
CA GLU A 62 -0.29 15.13 -11.70
C GLU A 62 -0.06 14.15 -10.54
N ILE A 63 -0.49 14.50 -9.32
CA ILE A 63 -0.42 13.58 -8.17
C ILE A 63 -1.26 12.32 -8.43
N ARG A 64 -2.51 12.51 -8.89
CA ARG A 64 -3.42 11.41 -9.20
C ARG A 64 -2.85 10.51 -10.30
N ASP A 65 -2.48 11.11 -11.43
CA ASP A 65 -2.00 10.38 -12.59
C ASP A 65 -0.68 9.66 -12.27
N PHE A 66 0.22 10.26 -11.48
CA PHE A 66 1.43 9.58 -11.04
C PHE A 66 1.10 8.37 -10.15
N THR A 67 0.19 8.53 -9.19
CA THR A 67 -0.20 7.45 -8.28
C THR A 67 -0.72 6.24 -9.05
N TYR A 68 -1.69 6.43 -9.94
CA TYR A 68 -2.33 5.31 -10.65
C TYR A 68 -1.53 4.75 -11.83
N THR A 69 -0.54 5.47 -12.37
CA THR A 69 0.24 4.98 -13.53
C THR A 69 1.65 4.51 -13.18
N GLU A 70 2.21 4.92 -12.04
CA GLU A 70 3.61 4.65 -11.70
C GLU A 70 3.81 3.86 -10.40
N LEU A 71 2.83 3.87 -9.50
CA LEU A 71 2.91 3.16 -8.22
C LEU A 71 2.03 1.92 -8.25
N ASP A 72 2.50 0.89 -7.56
CA ASP A 72 1.72 -0.31 -7.23
C ASP A 72 1.44 -0.35 -5.73
N ILE A 73 0.59 -1.30 -5.33
CA ILE A 73 0.16 -1.49 -3.94
C ILE A 73 1.31 -1.72 -2.96
N ALA A 74 2.51 -2.07 -3.42
CA ALA A 74 3.63 -2.40 -2.55
C ALA A 74 4.77 -1.37 -2.59
N SER A 75 4.68 -0.29 -3.37
CA SER A 75 5.83 0.62 -3.63
C SER A 75 5.64 2.06 -3.19
N PHE A 76 4.44 2.41 -2.74
CA PHE A 76 4.04 3.78 -2.42
C PHE A 76 4.78 4.37 -1.20
N ILE A 77 5.13 3.54 -0.20
CA ILE A 77 5.88 3.99 0.99
C ILE A 77 7.29 4.43 0.62
N LEU A 78 8.01 3.63 -0.19
CA LEU A 78 9.35 4.00 -0.63
C LEU A 78 9.33 5.18 -1.61
N ALA A 79 8.28 5.35 -2.41
CA ALA A 79 8.07 6.55 -3.20
C ALA A 79 7.96 7.80 -2.29
N ALA A 80 7.13 7.75 -1.25
CA ALA A 80 7.03 8.81 -0.25
C ALA A 80 8.34 9.03 0.54
N GLY A 81 9.09 7.96 0.83
CA GLY A 81 10.41 8.07 1.45
C GLY A 81 11.44 8.77 0.55
N PHE A 82 11.42 8.49 -0.75
CA PHE A 82 12.32 9.11 -1.71
C PHE A 82 12.16 10.64 -1.80
N THR A 83 10.94 11.14 -1.64
CA THR A 83 10.66 12.60 -1.65
C THR A 83 11.02 13.29 -0.33
N GLY A 84 11.38 12.52 0.70
CA GLY A 84 11.54 13.00 2.08
C GLY A 84 10.20 13.25 2.79
N PHE A 85 9.08 12.81 2.19
CA PHE A 85 7.76 12.92 2.80
C PHE A 85 7.68 12.07 4.08
N ILE A 86 8.17 10.83 4.01
CA ILE A 86 8.28 9.92 5.15
C ILE A 86 9.74 9.70 5.48
N ARG A 87 10.11 9.82 6.76
CA ARG A 87 11.48 9.56 7.25
C ARG A 87 11.57 8.36 8.20
N HIS A 88 10.44 7.92 8.74
CA HIS A 88 10.36 6.79 9.65
C HIS A 88 9.11 5.97 9.32
N VAL A 89 9.28 4.66 9.23
CA VAL A 89 8.18 3.70 9.06
C VAL A 89 8.27 2.67 10.18
N SER A 90 7.21 2.53 10.97
CA SER A 90 6.99 1.37 11.82
C SER A 90 5.93 0.50 11.16
N TRP A 91 6.35 -0.64 10.60
CA TRP A 91 5.44 -1.68 10.12
C TRP A 91 5.07 -2.60 11.28
N ILE A 92 3.78 -2.63 11.60
CA ILE A 92 3.21 -3.38 12.72
C ILE A 92 2.32 -4.50 12.19
N GLN A 93 2.78 -5.75 12.32
CA GLN A 93 2.01 -6.95 11.96
C GLN A 93 1.62 -7.72 13.23
N THR A 94 0.47 -8.42 13.23
CA THR A 94 -0.12 -9.02 14.45
C THR A 94 0.79 -9.99 15.21
N ASP A 95 1.63 -10.75 14.49
CA ASP A 95 2.39 -11.90 14.98
C ASP A 95 3.78 -11.95 14.35
N MET A 96 4.39 -10.78 14.16
CA MET A 96 5.68 -10.64 13.49
C MET A 96 6.77 -11.44 14.21
N SER A 97 7.32 -12.45 13.52
CA SER A 97 8.35 -13.33 14.07
C SER A 97 9.72 -12.67 14.25
N ARG A 98 10.04 -11.66 13.44
CA ARG A 98 11.34 -10.97 13.43
C ARG A 98 11.16 -9.47 13.55
N THR A 99 11.42 -8.96 14.75
CA THR A 99 11.39 -7.52 15.01
C THR A 99 12.78 -6.90 14.93
N GLY A 100 12.84 -5.63 14.59
CA GLY A 100 14.08 -4.86 14.63
C GLY A 100 14.00 -3.57 13.85
N THR A 101 14.94 -2.69 14.13
CA THR A 101 15.06 -1.37 13.47
C THR A 101 16.32 -1.35 12.61
N SER A 102 16.21 -0.77 11.43
CA SER A 102 17.34 -0.55 10.53
C SER A 102 17.19 0.78 9.81
N ASP A 103 18.29 1.50 9.66
CA ASP A 103 18.34 2.63 8.75
C ASP A 103 18.55 2.14 7.32
N MET A 104 17.81 2.76 6.40
CA MET A 104 17.85 2.51 4.98
C MET A 104 18.26 3.78 4.25
N TYR A 105 18.95 3.62 3.11
CA TYR A 105 19.09 4.68 2.13
C TYR A 105 18.00 4.56 1.09
N ILE A 106 17.60 5.69 0.52
CA ILE A 106 16.76 5.78 -0.68
C ILE A 106 17.42 6.82 -1.60
N THR A 107 17.73 6.44 -2.83
CA THR A 107 18.40 7.33 -3.80
C THR A 107 17.90 7.07 -5.22
N SER A 108 18.36 7.89 -6.16
CA SER A 108 18.12 7.69 -7.59
C SER A 108 19.44 7.40 -8.30
N TYR A 109 19.45 6.33 -9.08
CA TYR A 109 20.55 6.03 -9.98
C TYR A 109 20.69 7.13 -11.05
N ASN A 110 21.89 7.69 -11.18
CA ASN A 110 22.21 8.80 -12.08
C ASN A 110 21.34 10.06 -11.89
N ASN A 111 20.75 10.28 -10.72
CA ASN A 111 19.87 11.42 -10.43
C ASN A 111 18.74 11.58 -11.46
N ASN A 112 18.22 10.49 -12.01
CA ASN A 112 17.18 10.56 -13.06
C ASN A 112 15.75 10.55 -12.49
N HIS A 113 15.62 10.40 -11.17
CA HIS A 113 14.37 10.36 -10.40
C HIS A 113 13.38 9.27 -10.82
N LYS A 114 13.82 8.30 -11.62
CA LYS A 114 13.01 7.18 -12.14
C LYS A 114 13.51 5.83 -11.63
N ASN A 115 14.82 5.67 -11.65
CA ASN A 115 15.50 4.47 -11.17
C ASN A 115 15.81 4.64 -9.70
N ILE A 116 14.83 4.34 -8.85
CA ILE A 116 14.99 4.41 -7.40
C ILE A 116 15.80 3.20 -6.92
N LEU A 117 16.69 3.44 -5.97
CA LEU A 117 17.47 2.41 -5.27
C LEU A 117 17.24 2.57 -3.78
N ALA A 118 16.92 1.48 -3.09
CA ALA A 118 16.80 1.48 -1.65
C ALA A 118 17.43 0.23 -1.05
N GLY A 119 17.92 0.35 0.18
CA GLY A 119 18.47 -0.78 0.91
C GLY A 119 19.04 -0.40 2.27
N PRO A 120 19.53 -1.36 3.04
CA PRO A 120 20.12 -1.09 4.34
C PRO A 120 21.32 -0.15 4.22
N LEU A 121 21.42 0.82 5.11
CA LEU A 121 22.53 1.74 5.20
C LEU A 121 23.73 1.02 5.86
N ASN A 122 24.68 0.56 5.05
CA ASN A 122 25.90 -0.11 5.53
C ASN A 122 27.09 0.19 4.59
N LYS A 123 28.31 -0.20 4.99
CA LYS A 123 29.52 0.08 4.21
C LYS A 123 29.51 -0.58 2.81
N ALA A 124 28.78 -1.67 2.62
CA ALA A 124 28.68 -2.37 1.35
C ALA A 124 27.68 -1.74 0.37
N SER A 125 26.75 -0.89 0.84
CA SER A 125 25.82 -0.15 -0.01
C SER A 125 26.44 1.10 -0.66
N ALA A 126 27.59 1.57 -0.17
CA ALA A 126 28.32 2.73 -0.68
C ALA A 126 28.65 2.74 -2.19
N PRO A 127 28.95 1.61 -2.88
CA PRO A 127 29.31 1.64 -4.30
C PRO A 127 28.19 2.11 -5.25
N LEU A 128 26.92 2.00 -4.81
CA LEU A 128 25.74 2.42 -5.58
C LEU A 128 25.26 3.83 -5.19
N LEU A 129 25.73 4.38 -4.07
CA LEU A 129 25.43 5.72 -3.58
C LEU A 129 26.31 6.76 -4.30
N GLN A 130 26.10 6.91 -5.61
CA GLN A 130 26.81 7.90 -6.42
C GLN A 130 26.18 9.30 -6.36
N SER A 131 25.02 9.40 -5.73
CA SER A 131 24.14 10.57 -5.66
C SER A 131 23.73 10.88 -4.22
N ALA A 132 23.10 12.04 -4.02
CA ALA A 132 22.44 12.37 -2.75
C ALA A 132 21.36 11.31 -2.44
N TRP A 133 21.17 11.03 -1.15
CA TRP A 133 20.25 10.01 -0.69
C TRP A 133 19.44 10.50 0.51
N GLN A 134 18.24 9.95 0.67
CA GLN A 134 17.38 10.13 1.82
C GLN A 134 17.60 8.99 2.81
N GLN A 135 17.68 9.30 4.10
CA GLN A 135 17.67 8.29 5.15
C GLN A 135 16.22 7.99 5.55
N LEU A 136 15.88 6.71 5.61
CA LEU A 136 14.63 6.22 6.15
C LEU A 136 14.90 5.26 7.30
N THR A 137 14.37 5.54 8.49
CA THR A 137 14.38 4.56 9.58
C THR A 137 13.20 3.60 9.40
N TYR A 138 13.50 2.30 9.32
CA TYR A 138 12.50 1.26 9.15
C TYR A 138 12.48 0.31 10.34
N GLU A 139 11.36 0.27 11.04
CA GLU A 139 11.09 -0.61 12.17
C GLU A 139 10.09 -1.70 11.75
N ARG A 140 10.47 -2.94 11.98
CA ARG A 140 9.62 -4.13 11.90
C ARG A 140 9.23 -4.51 13.31
N THR A 141 7.94 -4.51 13.64
CA THR A 141 7.48 -4.78 15.00
C THR A 141 6.11 -5.46 15.05
N GLN A 142 5.70 -5.80 16.27
CA GLN A 142 4.38 -6.33 16.60
C GLN A 142 3.75 -5.48 17.70
N PRO A 143 2.40 -5.49 17.86
CA PRO A 143 1.70 -4.61 18.80
C PRO A 143 2.28 -4.54 20.21
N ALA A 144 2.68 -5.68 20.78
CA ALA A 144 3.24 -5.77 22.13
C ALA A 144 4.60 -5.07 22.28
N LEU A 145 5.39 -5.01 21.21
CA LEU A 145 6.75 -4.45 21.20
C LEU A 145 6.82 -3.05 20.59
N PHE A 146 5.72 -2.57 20.01
CA PHE A 146 5.65 -1.25 19.39
C PHE A 146 5.77 -0.12 20.42
N HIS A 147 6.66 0.83 20.14
CA HIS A 147 6.86 2.04 20.94
C HIS A 147 6.78 3.28 20.03
N PRO A 148 5.76 4.14 20.20
CA PRO A 148 5.62 5.32 19.36
C PRO A 148 6.76 6.31 19.59
N VAL A 149 7.25 6.87 18.48
CA VAL A 149 8.16 8.01 18.48
C VAL A 149 7.40 9.26 18.94
N LYS A 150 8.01 10.07 19.81
CA LYS A 150 7.43 11.34 20.27
C LYS A 150 7.53 12.40 19.17
N THR A 151 6.49 12.54 18.36
CA THR A 151 6.35 13.55 17.32
C THR A 151 4.87 13.91 17.12
N ALA A 152 4.59 15.08 16.52
CA ALA A 152 3.23 15.49 16.16
C ALA A 152 2.84 15.03 14.74
N ASP A 153 3.81 14.77 13.88
CA ASP A 153 3.63 14.49 12.45
C ASP A 153 3.49 12.98 12.19
N ILE A 154 2.47 12.38 12.81
CA ILE A 154 2.17 10.95 12.71
C ILE A 154 1.11 10.73 11.63
N LEU A 155 1.43 9.87 10.67
CA LEU A 155 0.47 9.27 9.74
C LEU A 155 0.11 7.89 10.26
N LEU A 156 -1.19 7.64 10.46
CA LEU A 156 -1.69 6.32 10.82
C LEU A 156 -2.30 5.69 9.58
N ASP A 157 -1.64 4.67 9.06
CA ASP A 157 -2.03 3.94 7.87
C ASP A 157 -2.43 2.52 8.25
N ILE A 158 -3.62 2.11 7.84
CA ILE A 158 -4.26 0.88 8.29
C ILE A 158 -4.80 0.16 7.05
N ASP A 159 -4.26 -1.02 6.73
CA ASP A 159 -4.93 -1.93 5.81
C ASP A 159 -5.90 -2.83 6.60
N LEU A 160 -7.05 -3.15 5.99
CA LEU A 160 -8.01 -4.06 6.60
C LEU A 160 -7.46 -5.49 6.69
N ASP A 161 -6.50 -5.85 5.85
CA ASP A 161 -5.89 -7.19 5.85
C ASP A 161 -5.11 -7.50 7.14
N TYR A 162 -4.69 -6.46 7.88
CA TYR A 162 -4.13 -6.56 9.23
C TYR A 162 -5.05 -7.36 10.18
N PHE A 163 -6.37 -7.22 10.00
CA PHE A 163 -7.36 -7.90 10.82
C PHE A 163 -7.72 -9.29 10.31
N SER A 164 -7.67 -9.51 8.99
CA SER A 164 -7.89 -10.81 8.33
C SER A 164 -7.37 -10.74 6.89
N CYS A 165 -6.44 -11.63 6.52
CA CYS A 165 -5.72 -11.54 5.25
C CYS A 165 -5.87 -12.82 4.42
N GLU A 166 -6.06 -12.65 3.11
CA GLU A 166 -5.84 -13.67 2.10
C GLU A 166 -4.39 -13.59 1.59
N THR A 167 -3.52 -14.50 2.05
CA THR A 167 -2.08 -14.45 1.75
C THR A 167 -1.71 -14.73 0.30
N ASN A 168 -2.60 -15.36 -0.47
CA ASN A 168 -2.37 -15.70 -1.88
C ASN A 168 -3.59 -15.29 -2.71
N PRO A 169 -3.91 -13.98 -2.79
CA PRO A 169 -5.14 -13.53 -3.42
C PRO A 169 -5.17 -13.84 -4.92
N GLU A 170 -4.02 -14.01 -5.56
CA GLU A 170 -3.90 -14.44 -6.94
C GLU A 170 -4.55 -15.80 -7.20
N THR A 171 -4.69 -16.67 -6.20
CA THR A 171 -5.38 -17.96 -6.36
C THR A 171 -6.89 -17.82 -6.58
N ARG A 172 -7.44 -16.62 -6.37
CA ARG A 172 -8.86 -16.28 -6.53
C ARG A 172 -9.12 -15.20 -7.57
N ASN A 173 -8.07 -14.47 -7.95
CA ASN A 173 -8.13 -13.38 -8.93
C ASN A 173 -7.63 -13.84 -10.29
N GLU A 174 -8.47 -14.64 -10.98
CA GLU A 174 -8.22 -15.00 -12.37
C GLU A 174 -8.34 -13.78 -13.28
N VAL A 175 -7.43 -13.67 -14.25
CA VAL A 175 -7.50 -12.63 -15.28
C VAL A 175 -7.82 -13.31 -16.62
N ILE A 176 -8.99 -13.01 -17.16
CA ILE A 176 -9.46 -13.54 -18.44
C ILE A 176 -9.24 -12.47 -19.52
N LEU A 177 -8.37 -12.77 -20.48
CA LEU A 177 -8.06 -11.91 -21.60
C LEU A 177 -8.62 -12.51 -22.88
N GLU A 178 -9.59 -11.84 -23.51
CA GLU A 178 -10.00 -12.21 -24.87
C GLU A 178 -8.87 -11.89 -25.85
N VAL A 179 -8.49 -12.86 -26.68
CA VAL A 179 -7.39 -12.76 -27.64
C VAL A 179 -7.85 -13.16 -29.04
N THR A 180 -7.08 -12.76 -30.06
CA THR A 180 -7.36 -13.22 -31.42
C THR A 180 -6.99 -14.70 -31.59
N PRO A 181 -7.55 -15.40 -32.60
CA PRO A 181 -7.16 -16.78 -32.90
C PRO A 181 -5.65 -16.93 -33.15
N GLU A 182 -5.01 -15.95 -33.78
CA GLU A 182 -3.57 -15.96 -34.05
C GLU A 182 -2.75 -15.88 -32.77
N GLN A 183 -3.12 -15.01 -31.83
CA GLN A 183 -2.46 -14.88 -30.52
C GLN A 183 -2.64 -16.15 -29.67
N TYR A 184 -3.82 -16.77 -29.76
CA TYR A 184 -4.10 -18.04 -29.09
C TYR A 184 -3.21 -19.17 -29.62
N GLU A 185 -3.09 -19.31 -30.94
CA GLU A 185 -2.22 -20.30 -31.57
C GLU A 185 -0.74 -20.03 -31.29
N GLU A 186 -0.31 -18.76 -31.31
CA GLU A 186 1.04 -18.36 -30.93
C GLU A 186 1.39 -18.82 -29.50
N PHE A 187 0.49 -18.56 -28.54
CA PHE A 187 0.69 -18.99 -27.15
C PHE A 187 0.81 -20.51 -27.01
N LEU A 188 -0.01 -21.28 -27.73
CA LEU A 188 0.03 -22.74 -27.70
C LEU A 188 1.32 -23.29 -28.31
N GLN A 189 1.72 -22.77 -29.48
CA GLN A 189 2.84 -23.31 -30.26
C GLN A 189 4.19 -22.85 -29.73
N GLN A 190 4.29 -21.66 -29.15
CA GLN A 190 5.54 -21.13 -28.63
C GLN A 190 5.82 -21.66 -27.22
N GLN A 191 6.70 -22.66 -27.12
CA GLN A 191 7.10 -23.24 -25.83
C GLN A 191 7.67 -22.20 -24.86
N TYR A 192 8.36 -21.17 -25.38
CA TYR A 192 8.97 -20.10 -24.59
C TYR A 192 8.19 -18.78 -24.61
N HIS A 193 6.87 -18.83 -24.79
CA HIS A 193 6.04 -17.63 -24.76
C HIS A 193 6.24 -16.86 -23.43
N PRO A 194 6.51 -15.54 -23.43
CA PRO A 194 6.86 -14.79 -22.22
C PRO A 194 5.85 -14.89 -21.07
N LEU A 195 4.54 -14.93 -21.39
CA LEU A 195 3.48 -15.11 -20.37
C LEU A 195 3.62 -16.42 -19.56
N LYS A 196 4.26 -17.47 -20.09
CA LYS A 196 4.47 -18.72 -19.35
C LYS A 196 5.49 -18.58 -18.21
N PHE A 197 6.24 -17.48 -18.18
CA PHE A 197 7.26 -17.20 -17.17
C PHE A 197 7.02 -15.88 -16.41
N ALA A 198 6.23 -14.97 -16.98
CA ALA A 198 5.95 -13.67 -16.37
C ALA A 198 4.86 -13.72 -15.29
N VAL A 199 3.99 -14.73 -15.32
CA VAL A 199 2.91 -14.94 -14.34
C VAL A 199 3.02 -16.34 -13.73
N HIS A 200 2.35 -16.58 -12.61
CA HIS A 200 2.38 -17.89 -11.94
C HIS A 200 1.83 -19.00 -12.83
N ARG A 201 0.74 -18.72 -13.55
CA ARG A 201 0.12 -19.65 -14.49
C ARG A 201 -0.63 -18.89 -15.57
N ALA A 202 -0.49 -19.34 -16.80
CA ALA A 202 -1.29 -18.89 -17.93
C ALA A 202 -1.77 -20.10 -18.73
N GLU A 203 -3.04 -20.12 -19.11
CA GLU A 203 -3.66 -21.16 -19.92
C GLU A 203 -4.41 -20.54 -21.10
N ALA A 204 -4.63 -21.34 -22.13
CA ALA A 204 -5.44 -20.95 -23.28
C ALA A 204 -6.77 -21.70 -23.23
N MET A 205 -7.88 -20.96 -23.32
CA MET A 205 -9.24 -21.51 -23.26
C MET A 205 -10.07 -21.02 -24.44
N THR A 206 -11.08 -21.81 -24.83
CA THR A 206 -12.07 -21.40 -25.83
C THR A 206 -13.48 -21.50 -25.25
N ALA A 207 -14.31 -20.51 -25.56
CA ALA A 207 -15.72 -20.51 -25.17
C ALA A 207 -16.55 -19.79 -26.24
N ASN A 208 -17.65 -20.42 -26.68
CA ASN A 208 -18.60 -19.83 -27.64
C ASN A 208 -17.95 -19.30 -28.93
N GLY A 209 -16.92 -19.99 -29.45
CA GLY A 209 -16.19 -19.58 -30.66
C GLY A 209 -15.22 -18.42 -30.47
N ARG A 210 -14.96 -18.00 -29.23
CA ARG A 210 -13.94 -17.01 -28.86
C ARG A 210 -12.76 -17.67 -28.15
N TYR A 211 -11.63 -16.96 -28.15
CA TYR A 211 -10.34 -17.43 -27.67
C TYR A 211 -9.88 -16.57 -26.50
N TYR A 212 -9.37 -17.20 -25.46
CA TYR A 212 -8.98 -16.55 -24.22
C TYR A 212 -7.62 -17.03 -23.74
N LEU A 213 -6.85 -16.11 -23.14
CA LEU A 213 -5.77 -16.46 -22.24
C LEU A 213 -6.23 -16.19 -20.81
N VAL A 214 -6.13 -17.20 -19.95
CA VAL A 214 -6.53 -17.11 -18.55
C VAL A 214 -5.30 -17.19 -17.67
N VAL A 215 -5.07 -16.15 -16.89
CA VAL A 215 -3.95 -16.03 -15.95
C VAL A 215 -4.45 -16.34 -14.53
N ASN A 216 -3.61 -17.02 -13.75
CA ASN A 216 -3.88 -17.42 -12.37
C ASN A 216 -5.11 -18.33 -12.19
N TYR A 217 -5.46 -19.11 -13.19
CA TYR A 217 -6.52 -20.11 -13.07
C TYR A 217 -6.07 -21.32 -12.24
N TYR A 218 -6.78 -21.61 -11.14
CA TYR A 218 -6.55 -22.79 -10.30
C TYR A 218 -7.86 -23.54 -10.03
N ASN A 219 -7.88 -24.85 -10.31
CA ASN A 219 -9.05 -25.69 -10.01
C ASN A 219 -9.30 -25.86 -8.50
N THR A 220 -8.29 -25.62 -7.66
CA THR A 220 -8.35 -25.79 -6.22
C THR A 220 -7.91 -24.50 -5.54
N ILE A 221 -8.81 -23.91 -4.77
CA ILE A 221 -8.51 -22.76 -3.92
C ILE A 221 -8.13 -23.29 -2.54
N LEU A 222 -6.92 -22.96 -2.08
CA LEU A 222 -6.48 -23.29 -0.73
C LEU A 222 -7.03 -22.26 0.27
N PRO A 223 -7.38 -22.69 1.49
CA PRO A 223 -7.77 -21.76 2.54
C PRO A 223 -6.57 -20.90 2.94
N SER A 224 -6.80 -19.62 3.17
CA SER A 224 -5.77 -18.74 3.70
C SER A 224 -5.46 -19.05 5.16
N PRO A 225 -4.19 -19.16 5.56
CA PRO A 225 -3.82 -19.34 6.97
C PRO A 225 -4.04 -18.08 7.80
N ARG A 226 -4.18 -16.90 7.19
CA ARG A 226 -4.32 -15.60 7.88
C ARG A 226 -5.73 -15.02 7.81
N LYS A 227 -6.63 -15.66 7.07
CA LYS A 227 -8.06 -15.37 7.08
C LYS A 227 -8.65 -15.95 8.37
N VAL A 228 -9.28 -15.11 9.17
CA VAL A 228 -9.78 -15.49 10.50
C VAL A 228 -11.30 -15.33 10.62
N THR A 229 -11.88 -15.85 11.70
CA THR A 229 -13.32 -15.76 11.93
C THR A 229 -13.74 -14.35 12.39
N PRO A 230 -15.02 -13.96 12.22
CA PRO A 230 -15.54 -12.67 12.71
C PRO A 230 -15.25 -12.39 14.19
N GLU A 231 -15.26 -13.40 15.05
CA GLU A 231 -14.94 -13.25 16.48
C GLU A 231 -13.48 -12.88 16.69
N LYS A 232 -12.57 -13.46 15.89
CA LYS A 232 -11.14 -13.13 15.96
C LYS A 232 -10.87 -11.75 15.37
N ILE A 233 -11.60 -11.34 14.32
CA ILE A 233 -11.57 -9.95 13.79
C ILE A 233 -11.94 -8.97 14.89
N ALA A 234 -13.06 -9.20 15.59
CA ALA A 234 -13.52 -8.34 16.67
C ALA A 234 -12.48 -8.25 17.82
N ALA A 235 -11.88 -9.39 18.22
CA ALA A 235 -10.83 -9.39 19.23
C ALA A 235 -9.59 -8.60 18.79
N ARG A 236 -9.14 -8.76 17.54
CA ARG A 236 -8.02 -7.97 16.97
C ARG A 236 -8.36 -6.48 16.93
N MET A 237 -9.62 -6.13 16.63
CA MET A 237 -10.08 -4.74 16.65
C MET A 237 -10.00 -4.13 18.06
N ASP A 238 -10.49 -4.85 19.08
CA ASP A 238 -10.43 -4.39 20.46
C ASP A 238 -8.98 -4.20 20.93
N GLU A 239 -8.09 -5.15 20.61
CA GLU A 239 -6.65 -5.06 20.89
C GLU A 239 -6.01 -3.84 20.20
N PHE A 240 -6.34 -3.60 18.93
CA PHE A 240 -5.85 -2.47 18.15
C PHE A 240 -6.30 -1.12 18.74
N ILE A 241 -7.59 -0.95 19.04
CA ILE A 241 -8.12 0.28 19.64
C ILE A 241 -7.52 0.51 21.04
N ALA A 242 -7.40 -0.54 21.85
CA ALA A 242 -6.74 -0.45 23.16
C ALA A 242 -5.26 -0.04 23.03
N LEU A 243 -4.54 -0.57 22.04
CA LEU A 243 -3.15 -0.17 21.76
C LEU A 243 -3.05 1.32 21.44
N LEU A 244 -3.85 1.81 20.49
CA LEU A 244 -3.85 3.23 20.10
C LEU A 244 -4.13 4.14 21.31
N HIS A 245 -5.11 3.76 22.13
CA HIS A 245 -5.47 4.48 23.35
C HIS A 245 -4.33 4.49 24.37
N HIS A 246 -3.80 3.31 24.76
CA HIS A 246 -2.76 3.18 25.78
C HIS A 246 -1.44 3.82 25.38
N LYS A 247 -1.07 3.75 24.09
CA LYS A 247 0.14 4.39 23.56
C LYS A 247 -0.06 5.88 23.28
N ASN A 248 -1.26 6.41 23.52
CA ASN A 248 -1.64 7.80 23.31
C ASN A 248 -1.28 8.29 21.89
N ILE A 249 -1.60 7.47 20.88
CA ILE A 249 -1.37 7.83 19.49
C ILE A 249 -2.28 9.01 19.11
N ARG A 250 -1.71 9.99 18.41
CA ARG A 250 -2.42 11.20 17.98
C ARG A 250 -2.03 11.48 16.53
N PRO A 251 -2.68 10.82 15.56
CA PRO A 251 -2.34 11.00 14.16
C PRO A 251 -2.79 12.38 13.66
N ALA A 252 -1.99 12.96 12.76
CA ALA A 252 -2.38 14.13 11.99
C ALA A 252 -3.33 13.74 10.85
N LEU A 253 -3.19 12.51 10.34
CA LEU A 253 -4.00 11.95 9.27
C LEU A 253 -4.16 10.43 9.45
N ILE A 254 -5.33 9.90 9.07
CA ILE A 254 -5.59 8.46 9.01
C ILE A 254 -5.91 8.05 7.57
N THR A 255 -5.27 6.99 7.08
CA THR A 255 -5.63 6.28 5.85
C THR A 255 -6.12 4.88 6.20
N ILE A 256 -7.22 4.44 5.58
CA ILE A 256 -7.77 3.10 5.72
C ILE A 256 -7.87 2.50 4.32
N CYS A 257 -7.09 1.45 4.06
CA CYS A 257 -7.08 0.73 2.78
C CYS A 257 -7.93 -0.53 2.85
N ARG A 258 -8.83 -0.71 1.88
CA ARG A 258 -9.68 -1.89 1.76
C ARG A 258 -8.95 -3.10 1.18
N SER A 259 -7.99 -2.90 0.28
CA SER A 259 -7.29 -3.96 -0.47
C SER A 259 -8.20 -5.06 -1.00
N ARG A 260 -9.36 -4.64 -1.54
CA ARG A 260 -10.45 -5.55 -1.92
C ARG A 260 -10.34 -6.06 -3.36
N TYR A 261 -9.76 -5.27 -4.27
CA TYR A 261 -9.59 -5.62 -5.67
C TYR A 261 -8.30 -6.40 -5.89
N SER A 262 -7.24 -6.08 -5.15
CA SER A 262 -6.04 -6.91 -5.05
C SER A 262 -6.33 -8.25 -4.38
N GLY A 263 -7.36 -8.28 -3.52
CA GLY A 263 -7.92 -9.48 -2.89
C GLY A 263 -7.26 -9.86 -1.56
N TYR A 264 -6.33 -9.05 -1.05
CA TYR A 264 -5.66 -9.30 0.23
C TYR A 264 -6.62 -9.23 1.41
N THR A 265 -7.57 -8.29 1.40
CA THR A 265 -8.68 -8.37 2.35
C THR A 265 -9.77 -9.31 1.81
N PRO A 266 -10.21 -10.33 2.58
CA PRO A 266 -11.25 -11.23 2.12
C PRO A 266 -12.55 -10.50 1.73
N GLU A 267 -13.05 -10.81 0.53
CA GLU A 267 -14.24 -10.18 -0.07
C GLU A 267 -15.48 -10.25 0.83
N ASP A 268 -15.62 -11.31 1.63
CA ASP A 268 -16.72 -11.55 2.55
C ASP A 268 -16.52 -10.91 3.94
N GLN A 269 -15.44 -10.15 4.16
CA GLN A 269 -15.08 -9.61 5.49
C GLN A 269 -14.77 -8.12 5.51
N TRP A 270 -14.38 -7.49 4.39
CA TRP A 270 -13.92 -6.10 4.38
C TRP A 270 -14.96 -5.11 4.96
N GLU A 271 -16.25 -5.27 4.66
CA GLU A 271 -17.32 -4.40 5.17
C GLU A 271 -17.45 -4.46 6.69
N LEU A 272 -17.34 -5.68 7.25
CA LEU A 272 -17.36 -5.89 8.69
C LEU A 272 -16.15 -5.23 9.36
N ILE A 273 -14.96 -5.44 8.80
CA ILE A 273 -13.71 -4.89 9.36
C ILE A 273 -13.75 -3.36 9.31
N GLU A 274 -14.13 -2.77 8.17
CA GLU A 274 -14.25 -1.31 8.02
C GLU A 274 -15.24 -0.72 9.02
N ALA A 275 -16.43 -1.31 9.15
CA ALA A 275 -17.46 -0.81 10.06
C ALA A 275 -17.00 -0.86 11.53
N LEU A 276 -16.34 -1.95 11.94
CA LEU A 276 -15.78 -2.09 13.29
C LEU A 276 -14.64 -1.09 13.53
N LEU A 277 -13.77 -0.90 12.54
CA LEU A 277 -12.64 0.02 12.62
C LEU A 277 -13.10 1.47 12.78
N LEU A 278 -13.99 1.93 11.91
CA LEU A 278 -14.54 3.29 11.97
C LEU A 278 -15.27 3.53 13.30
N LYS A 279 -16.04 2.55 13.78
CA LYS A 279 -16.69 2.63 15.09
C LYS A 279 -15.66 2.76 16.21
N GLY A 280 -14.61 1.93 16.20
CA GLY A 280 -13.54 1.96 17.18
C GLY A 280 -12.77 3.28 17.18
N LEU A 281 -12.34 3.76 16.02
CA LEU A 281 -11.63 5.03 15.88
C LEU A 281 -12.45 6.22 16.38
N ASN A 282 -13.77 6.23 16.15
CA ASN A 282 -14.68 7.26 16.64
C ASN A 282 -14.83 7.30 18.18
N THR A 283 -14.41 6.25 18.88
CA THR A 283 -14.34 6.27 20.36
C THR A 283 -13.09 7.01 20.86
N LEU A 284 -12.03 7.08 20.05
CA LEU A 284 -10.75 7.70 20.41
C LEU A 284 -10.61 9.12 19.88
N TYR A 285 -11.13 9.36 18.68
CA TYR A 285 -10.91 10.58 17.92
C TYR A 285 -12.23 11.16 17.41
N GLN A 286 -12.26 12.49 17.26
CA GLN A 286 -13.26 13.13 16.41
C GLN A 286 -12.78 12.98 14.97
N THR A 287 -13.42 12.11 14.19
CA THR A 287 -13.01 11.84 12.81
C THR A 287 -13.94 12.49 11.79
N THR A 288 -13.40 12.78 10.60
CA THR A 288 -14.21 13.10 9.42
C THR A 288 -13.76 12.23 8.27
N VAL A 289 -14.67 11.35 7.85
CA VAL A 289 -14.45 10.42 6.75
C VAL A 289 -14.56 11.19 5.43
N VAL A 290 -13.57 11.03 4.58
CA VAL A 290 -13.50 11.64 3.25
C VAL A 290 -13.17 10.52 2.25
N PRO A 291 -14.09 10.11 1.37
CA PRO A 291 -13.74 9.19 0.29
C PRO A 291 -12.64 9.80 -0.59
N ILE A 292 -11.62 9.03 -0.96
CA ILE A 292 -10.46 9.58 -1.70
C ILE A 292 -10.86 10.15 -3.06
N GLN A 293 -11.89 9.58 -3.70
CA GLN A 293 -12.45 10.08 -4.96
C GLN A 293 -13.10 11.45 -4.75
N GLU A 294 -13.88 11.64 -3.68
CA GLU A 294 -14.44 12.96 -3.34
C GLU A 294 -13.35 13.97 -2.98
N ALA A 295 -12.28 13.54 -2.31
CA ALA A 295 -11.14 14.39 -2.01
C ALA A 295 -10.46 14.86 -3.29
N ALA A 296 -10.24 13.96 -4.24
CA ALA A 296 -9.69 14.30 -5.54
C ALA A 296 -10.61 15.25 -6.32
N GLU A 297 -11.91 14.98 -6.36
CA GLU A 297 -12.89 15.77 -7.12
C GLU A 297 -13.17 17.15 -6.52
N LYS A 298 -13.42 17.25 -5.20
CA LYS A 298 -13.65 18.55 -4.53
C LYS A 298 -12.46 19.47 -4.68
N THR A 299 -11.26 18.89 -4.71
CA THR A 299 -10.03 19.67 -4.82
C THR A 299 -9.76 20.13 -6.26
N MET A 300 -10.21 19.37 -7.26
CA MET A 300 -10.22 19.79 -8.67
C MET A 300 -11.29 20.86 -8.95
N LEU A 301 -12.47 20.79 -8.32
CA LEU A 301 -13.60 21.71 -8.54
C LEU A 301 -13.47 23.05 -7.81
N CYS A 302 -12.81 23.11 -6.65
CA CYS A 302 -12.73 24.34 -5.85
C CYS A 302 -11.76 25.40 -6.39
N LYS A 303 -11.00 25.12 -7.46
CA LYS A 303 -9.97 26.04 -7.98
C LYS A 303 -9.87 26.08 -9.52
N SER A 304 -10.89 25.63 -10.24
CA SER A 304 -11.07 25.95 -11.66
C SER A 304 -11.58 27.37 -11.86
#